data_AF-A0AAU4YYY0-F1
#
_entry.id   AF-A0AAU4YYY0-F1
#
_cell.length_a   1.000
_cell.length_b   1.000
_cell.length_c   1.000
_cell.angle_alpha   90.00
_cell.angle_beta   90.00
_cell.angle_gamma   90.00
#
_symmetry.space_group_name_H-M   'P 1'
#
loop_
_entity.id
_entity.type
_entity.pdbx_description
1 polymer ?
#
loop_
_entity_poly.entity_id
_entity_poly.type
_entity_poly.pdbx_seq_one_letter_code
_entity_poly.pdbx_strand_id
1 'polypeptide(L)'
;MSDPTTIADWGDANSVRVLRAQTVTLDGVLVGKHLSPKKFLSGAESGWGFADVALAVDLDNSPQLGFDFGDWRGEMRDVILRPDLGTIAPDSSLPGLAAVMCDLVDRTGAPLPVCSRSSLKRVIGQLSEMGFCGKAAVEIEATVFEESIDQARAQGFKVLHPLGGTHGGIYVLSRSRDFTTLLDAMAARMDEAGIEVTPVVWTHLTMDLDGPGRCRSTWQGPRSTVRSSGPTR
;
A
#
# COMPACT_ATOMS: atom_id res chain seq x y z
N MET A 1 -11.77 -14.87 1.50
CA MET A 1 -11.93 -15.32 2.90
C MET A 1 -12.92 -14.39 3.58
N SER A 2 -14.16 -14.82 3.78
CA SER A 2 -15.21 -14.00 4.44
C SER A 2 -15.83 -14.69 5.66
N ASP A 3 -15.47 -15.95 5.92
CA ASP A 3 -15.93 -16.72 7.06
C ASP A 3 -15.00 -16.51 8.28
N PRO A 4 -15.52 -16.08 9.45
CA PRO A 4 -14.73 -15.87 10.66
C PRO A 4 -13.90 -17.08 11.11
N THR A 5 -14.40 -18.30 10.93
CA THR A 5 -13.66 -19.52 11.31
C THR A 5 -12.42 -19.67 10.44
N THR A 6 -12.57 -19.45 9.13
CA THR A 6 -11.44 -19.45 8.18
C THR A 6 -10.38 -18.40 8.53
N ILE A 7 -10.78 -17.23 9.06
CA ILE A 7 -9.84 -16.16 9.47
C ILE A 7 -9.10 -16.52 10.76
N ALA A 8 -9.80 -17.16 11.71
CA ALA A 8 -9.19 -17.63 12.95
C ALA A 8 -8.13 -18.69 12.67
N ASP A 9 -8.48 -19.71 11.88
CA ASP A 9 -7.57 -20.79 11.48
C ASP A 9 -6.36 -20.23 10.71
N TRP A 10 -6.59 -19.28 9.81
CA TRP A 10 -5.51 -18.57 9.11
C TRP A 10 -4.61 -17.79 10.06
N GLY A 11 -5.19 -17.11 11.05
CA GLY A 11 -4.44 -16.35 12.05
C GLY A 11 -3.52 -17.26 12.87
N ASP A 12 -4.04 -18.41 13.30
CA ASP A 12 -3.27 -19.41 14.05
C ASP A 12 -2.14 -20.01 13.20
N ALA A 13 -2.44 -20.39 11.95
CA ALA A 13 -1.44 -20.91 11.02
C ALA A 13 -0.30 -19.92 10.74
N ASN A 14 -0.57 -18.62 10.80
CA ASN A 14 0.41 -17.54 10.61
C ASN A 14 0.95 -16.97 11.93
N SER A 15 0.65 -17.59 13.08
CA SER A 15 1.09 -17.15 14.42
C SER A 15 0.76 -15.68 14.71
N VAL A 16 -0.40 -15.20 14.25
CA VAL A 16 -0.84 -13.80 14.36
C VAL A 16 -1.28 -13.50 15.80
N ARG A 17 -0.61 -12.53 16.42
CA ARG A 17 -0.87 -12.06 17.78
C ARG A 17 -1.60 -10.72 17.80
N VAL A 18 -1.45 -9.92 16.74
CA VAL A 18 -2.06 -8.59 16.60
C VAL A 18 -2.48 -8.39 15.15
N LEU A 19 -3.62 -7.74 14.94
CA LEU A 19 -4.09 -7.31 13.62
C LEU A 19 -4.18 -5.79 13.54
N ARG A 20 -3.68 -5.20 12.45
CA ARG A 20 -3.89 -3.79 12.09
C ARG A 20 -5.03 -3.68 11.10
N ALA A 21 -6.13 -3.05 11.52
CA ALA A 21 -7.15 -2.55 10.60
C ALA A 21 -6.74 -1.14 10.19
N GLN A 22 -6.35 -0.95 8.92
CA GLN A 22 -5.69 0.28 8.48
C GLN A 22 -6.26 0.84 7.18
N THR A 23 -6.20 2.15 7.03
CA THR A 23 -6.55 2.89 5.82
C THR A 23 -5.47 3.92 5.53
N VAL A 24 -5.60 4.68 4.44
CA VAL A 24 -4.62 5.68 4.01
C VAL A 24 -5.21 7.08 4.18
N THR A 25 -4.46 8.00 4.80
CA THR A 25 -4.86 9.42 4.89
C THR A 25 -4.66 10.13 3.55
N LEU A 26 -5.06 11.41 3.47
CA LEU A 26 -4.81 12.23 2.29
C LEU A 26 -3.32 12.48 2.04
N ASP A 27 -2.50 12.49 3.09
CA ASP A 27 -1.04 12.61 3.01
C ASP A 27 -0.32 11.30 2.63
N GLY A 28 -1.08 10.22 2.38
CA GLY A 28 -0.53 8.94 1.93
C GLY A 28 0.03 8.05 3.05
N VAL A 29 -0.20 8.39 4.33
CA VAL A 29 0.25 7.55 5.46
C VAL A 29 -0.82 6.56 5.90
N LEU A 30 -0.37 5.38 6.36
CA LEU A 30 -1.25 4.37 6.94
C LEU A 30 -1.66 4.77 8.36
N VAL A 31 -2.95 4.78 8.61
CA VAL A 31 -3.56 5.04 9.93
C VAL A 31 -4.61 3.99 10.25
N GLY A 32 -4.84 3.71 11.53
CA GLY A 32 -5.77 2.64 11.88
C GLY A 32 -5.74 2.23 13.34
N LYS A 33 -6.08 0.97 13.59
CA LYS A 33 -6.17 0.39 14.93
C LYS A 33 -5.42 -0.93 15.03
N HIS A 34 -4.69 -1.11 16.12
CA HIS A 34 -4.21 -2.43 16.55
C HIS A 34 -5.30 -3.13 17.35
N LEU A 35 -5.60 -4.36 16.95
CA LEU A 35 -6.68 -5.17 17.46
C LEU A 35 -6.12 -6.50 17.92
N SER A 36 -6.61 -7.00 19.06
CA SER A 36 -6.42 -8.40 19.42
C SER A 36 -7.21 -9.30 18.46
N PRO A 37 -6.82 -10.55 18.23
CA PRO A 37 -7.54 -11.49 17.36
C PRO A 37 -9.04 -11.58 17.68
N LYS A 38 -9.39 -11.67 18.98
CA LYS A 38 -10.79 -11.67 19.42
C LYS A 38 -11.55 -10.39 19.04
N LYS A 39 -10.92 -9.22 19.20
CA LYS A 39 -11.55 -7.94 18.83
C LYS A 39 -11.66 -7.77 17.31
N PHE A 40 -10.72 -8.34 16.57
CA PHE A 40 -10.80 -8.39 15.12
C PHE A 40 -11.98 -9.24 14.65
N LEU A 41 -12.07 -10.50 15.09
CA LEU A 41 -13.14 -11.41 14.65
C LEU A 41 -14.54 -10.86 14.98
N SER A 42 -14.72 -10.28 16.18
CA SER A 42 -16.00 -9.65 16.57
C SER A 42 -16.41 -8.43 15.72
N GLY A 43 -15.47 -7.79 15.04
CA GLY A 43 -15.72 -6.62 14.19
C GLY A 43 -15.50 -6.88 12.70
N ALA A 44 -15.24 -8.13 12.28
CA ALA A 44 -14.89 -8.44 10.90
C ALA A 44 -16.03 -8.08 9.92
N GLU A 45 -17.28 -8.26 10.34
CA GLU A 45 -18.45 -7.90 9.53
C GLU A 45 -18.86 -6.43 9.70
N SER A 46 -18.93 -5.98 10.96
CA SER A 46 -19.48 -4.67 11.34
C SER A 46 -18.47 -3.52 11.21
N GLY A 47 -17.18 -3.82 11.12
CA GLY A 47 -16.08 -2.85 11.12
C GLY A 47 -15.79 -2.29 12.51
N TRP A 48 -14.89 -1.31 12.57
CA TRP A 48 -14.52 -0.64 13.82
C TRP A 48 -14.67 0.87 13.70
N GLY A 49 -15.21 1.52 14.73
CA GLY A 49 -15.27 2.98 14.80
C GLY A 49 -13.88 3.60 14.73
N PHE A 50 -13.75 4.70 14.02
CA PHE A 50 -12.52 5.46 13.79
C PHE A 50 -12.86 6.94 13.79
N ALA A 51 -12.12 7.72 14.58
CA ALA A 51 -12.42 9.13 14.74
C ALA A 51 -12.16 9.87 13.42
N ASP A 52 -13.19 10.53 12.88
CA ASP A 52 -13.10 11.27 11.62
C ASP A 52 -12.07 12.41 11.67
N VAL A 53 -11.78 12.93 12.87
CA VAL A 53 -10.75 13.95 13.11
C VAL A 53 -9.36 13.51 12.66
N ALA A 54 -9.08 12.20 12.64
CA ALA A 54 -7.82 11.66 12.09
C ALA A 54 -7.67 11.91 10.57
N LEU A 55 -8.75 12.33 9.90
CA LEU A 55 -8.78 12.73 8.49
C LEU A 55 -8.77 14.26 8.29
N ALA A 56 -8.73 15.03 9.38
CA ALA A 56 -8.68 16.51 9.38
C ALA A 56 -7.41 17.07 10.02
N VAL A 57 -6.40 16.23 10.24
CA VAL A 57 -5.11 16.66 10.77
C VAL A 57 -4.02 16.25 9.79
N ASP A 58 -2.96 17.05 9.72
CA ASP A 58 -1.74 16.66 9.00
C ASP A 58 -0.87 15.69 9.83
N LEU A 59 0.32 15.40 9.32
CA LEU A 59 1.30 14.52 9.97
C LEU A 59 1.82 15.05 11.32
N ASP A 60 1.72 16.35 11.58
CA ASP A 60 2.09 16.99 12.85
C ASP A 60 0.89 17.09 13.82
N ASN A 61 -0.24 16.45 13.48
CA ASN A 61 -1.53 16.58 14.16
C ASN A 61 -2.09 18.01 14.18
N SER A 62 -1.65 18.87 13.26
CA SER A 62 -2.22 20.22 13.13
C SER A 62 -3.58 20.14 12.43
N PRO A 63 -4.65 20.68 13.03
CA PRO A 63 -5.96 20.72 12.39
C PRO A 63 -5.92 21.51 11.08
N GLN A 64 -6.36 20.88 10.00
CA GLN A 64 -6.45 21.48 8.70
C GLN A 64 -7.84 22.09 8.50
N LEU A 65 -7.92 23.41 8.67
CA LEU A 65 -9.13 24.21 8.51
C LEU A 65 -9.15 24.80 7.09
N GLY A 66 -10.12 24.41 6.27
CA GLY A 66 -10.28 24.96 4.91
C GLY A 66 -10.67 23.95 3.84
N PHE A 67 -10.68 22.66 4.14
CA PHE A 67 -11.25 21.65 3.25
C PHE A 67 -12.76 21.57 3.45
N ASP A 68 -13.51 21.64 2.35
CA ASP A 68 -14.95 21.37 2.36
C ASP A 68 -15.17 19.88 2.59
N PHE A 69 -15.28 19.51 3.86
CA PHE A 69 -15.78 18.21 4.22
C PHE A 69 -17.29 18.23 4.01
N GLY A 70 -17.75 17.59 2.93
CA GLY A 70 -19.17 17.54 2.61
C GLY A 70 -20.05 16.99 3.74
N ASP A 71 -21.37 17.09 3.56
CA ASP A 71 -22.41 16.86 4.59
C ASP A 71 -22.26 15.58 5.41
N TRP A 72 -21.57 14.56 4.87
CA TRP A 72 -21.26 13.31 5.57
C TRP A 72 -20.49 13.51 6.89
N ARG A 73 -19.70 14.58 7.02
CA ARG A 73 -18.87 14.81 8.22
C ARG A 73 -19.66 15.29 9.43
N GLY A 74 -20.71 16.09 9.19
CA GLY A 74 -21.66 16.57 10.21
C GLY A 74 -20.99 16.97 11.54
N GLU A 75 -21.36 16.27 12.62
CA GLU A 75 -20.97 16.56 14.01
C GLU A 75 -19.63 15.91 14.45
N MET A 76 -18.70 15.62 13.54
CA MET A 76 -17.44 14.91 13.86
C MET A 76 -17.67 13.56 14.57
N ARG A 77 -18.56 12.75 14.00
CA ARG A 77 -18.87 11.42 14.52
C ARG A 77 -17.87 10.41 13.98
N ASP A 78 -17.64 9.34 14.74
CA ASP A 78 -16.85 8.20 14.28
C ASP A 78 -17.36 7.68 12.93
N VAL A 79 -16.42 7.48 12.01
CA VAL A 79 -16.60 6.72 10.77
C VAL A 79 -16.24 5.26 11.02
N ILE A 80 -16.53 4.37 10.08
CA ILE A 80 -16.26 2.94 10.23
C ILE A 80 -15.11 2.52 9.31
N LEU A 81 -14.09 1.89 9.90
CA LEU A 81 -13.10 1.09 9.18
C LEU A 81 -13.74 -0.24 8.79
N ARG A 82 -14.16 -0.35 7.53
CA ARG A 82 -14.72 -1.58 6.95
C ARG A 82 -13.58 -2.42 6.38
N PRO A 83 -13.22 -3.58 6.96
CA PRO A 83 -12.11 -4.39 6.45
C PRO A 83 -12.45 -4.99 5.09
N ASP A 84 -11.46 -4.99 4.20
CA ASP A 84 -11.45 -5.84 3.01
C ASP A 84 -10.61 -7.07 3.30
N LEU A 85 -11.27 -8.14 3.75
CA LEU A 85 -10.61 -9.37 4.16
C LEU A 85 -9.86 -10.07 3.02
N GLY A 86 -10.09 -9.69 1.75
CA GLY A 86 -9.28 -10.14 0.63
C GLY A 86 -7.85 -9.57 0.63
N THR A 87 -7.60 -8.56 1.46
CA THR A 87 -6.30 -7.88 1.59
C THR A 87 -5.53 -8.26 2.85
N ILE A 88 -6.05 -9.20 3.65
CA ILE A 88 -5.38 -9.61 4.89
C ILE A 88 -4.06 -10.32 4.57
N ALA A 89 -2.97 -9.86 5.21
CA ALA A 89 -1.65 -10.43 5.02
C ALA A 89 -0.80 -10.32 6.30
N PRO A 90 0.12 -11.27 6.56
CA PRO A 90 1.13 -11.11 7.60
C PRO A 90 2.09 -9.99 7.24
N ASP A 91 2.59 -9.28 8.24
CA ASP A 91 3.67 -8.29 8.05
C ASP A 91 5.01 -9.03 8.08
N SER A 92 5.71 -9.07 6.95
CA SER A 92 7.00 -9.77 6.82
C SER A 92 8.10 -9.15 7.67
N SER A 93 7.97 -7.88 8.05
CA SER A 93 8.95 -7.17 8.89
C SER A 93 8.67 -7.29 10.39
N LEU A 94 7.44 -7.65 10.77
CA LEU A 94 6.99 -7.68 12.16
C LEU A 94 6.31 -9.03 12.50
N PRO A 95 7.09 -10.04 12.93
CA PRO A 95 6.55 -11.37 13.23
C PRO A 95 5.38 -11.37 14.23
N GLY A 96 4.30 -12.03 13.82
CA GLY A 96 3.04 -12.12 14.58
C GLY A 96 2.14 -10.91 14.46
N LEU A 97 2.42 -9.99 13.54
CA LEU A 97 1.50 -8.95 13.11
C LEU A 97 0.89 -9.32 11.76
N ALA A 98 -0.41 -9.10 11.60
CA ALA A 98 -1.06 -9.06 10.30
C ALA A 98 -1.72 -7.70 10.08
N ALA A 99 -1.93 -7.31 8.83
CA ALA A 99 -2.63 -6.10 8.44
C ALA A 99 -3.77 -6.40 7.47
N VAL A 100 -4.81 -5.56 7.50
CA VAL A 100 -5.91 -5.58 6.54
C VAL A 100 -6.23 -4.15 6.11
N MET A 101 -6.45 -3.94 4.83
CA MET A 101 -6.87 -2.65 4.30
C MET A 101 -8.36 -2.43 4.55
N CYS A 102 -8.71 -1.23 4.96
CA CYS A 102 -10.07 -0.82 5.26
C CYS A 102 -10.53 0.30 4.34
N ASP A 103 -11.77 0.18 3.86
CA ASP A 103 -12.53 1.31 3.34
C ASP A 103 -13.12 2.12 4.50
N LEU A 104 -13.26 3.43 4.32
CA LEU A 104 -13.96 4.29 5.27
C LEU A 104 -15.40 4.45 4.80
N VAL A 105 -16.34 4.06 5.67
CA VAL A 105 -17.77 4.16 5.40
C VAL A 105 -18.47 4.91 6.53
N ASP A 106 -19.61 5.53 6.23
CA ASP A 106 -20.48 6.10 7.26
C ASP A 106 -21.21 4.99 8.06
N ARG A 107 -22.08 5.40 8.99
CA ARG A 107 -22.85 4.47 9.83
C ARG A 107 -23.95 3.71 9.07
N THR A 108 -24.34 4.18 7.90
CA THR A 108 -25.26 3.48 6.98
C THR A 108 -24.52 2.45 6.13
N GLY A 109 -23.18 2.51 6.10
CA GLY A 109 -22.32 1.69 5.26
C GLY A 109 -21.99 2.35 3.92
N ALA A 110 -22.38 3.60 3.69
CA ALA A 110 -22.07 4.31 2.45
C ALA A 110 -20.58 4.70 2.41
N PRO A 111 -19.87 4.51 1.27
CA PRO A 111 -18.48 4.90 1.15
C PRO A 111 -18.26 6.40 1.31
N LEU A 112 -17.23 6.78 2.06
CA LEU A 112 -16.89 8.18 2.26
C LEU A 112 -16.05 8.72 1.08
N PRO A 113 -16.32 9.94 0.60
CA PRO A 113 -15.61 10.51 -0.55
C PRO A 113 -14.12 10.76 -0.26
N VAL A 114 -13.78 11.06 1.00
CA VAL A 114 -12.39 11.28 1.45
C VAL A 114 -11.56 9.98 1.48
N CYS A 115 -12.20 8.82 1.40
CA CYS A 115 -11.50 7.55 1.33
C CYS A 115 -10.87 7.37 -0.07
N SER A 116 -9.55 7.58 -0.16
CA SER A 116 -8.78 7.41 -1.41
C SER A 116 -9.03 6.05 -2.06
N ARG A 117 -9.10 4.98 -1.25
CA ARG A 117 -9.38 3.61 -1.70
C ARG A 117 -10.78 3.45 -2.30
N SER A 118 -11.81 4.02 -1.66
CA SER A 118 -13.18 3.96 -2.19
C SER A 118 -13.31 4.79 -3.48
N SER A 119 -12.63 5.94 -3.53
CA SER A 119 -12.55 6.75 -4.74
C SER A 119 -11.86 6.00 -5.89
N LEU A 120 -10.77 5.26 -5.63
CA LEU A 120 -10.13 4.40 -6.63
C LEU A 120 -11.06 3.28 -7.11
N LYS A 121 -11.75 2.58 -6.19
CA LYS A 121 -12.74 1.55 -6.54
C LYS A 121 -13.84 2.09 -7.45
N ARG A 122 -14.32 3.31 -7.22
CA ARG A 122 -15.32 3.97 -8.08
C ARG A 122 -14.79 4.18 -9.49
N VAL A 123 -13.58 4.70 -9.64
CA VAL A 123 -12.94 4.91 -10.96
C VAL A 123 -12.73 3.56 -11.68
N ILE A 124 -12.29 2.53 -10.97
CA ILE A 124 -12.17 1.17 -11.53
C ILE A 124 -13.53 0.65 -12.00
N GLY A 125 -14.60 0.89 -11.25
CA GLY A 125 -15.96 0.54 -11.65
C GLY A 125 -16.38 1.21 -12.96
N GLN A 126 -16.12 2.52 -13.09
CA GLN A 126 -16.40 3.28 -14.31
C GLN A 126 -15.62 2.76 -15.52
N LEU A 127 -14.33 2.41 -15.35
CA LEU A 127 -13.54 1.78 -16.41
C LEU A 127 -14.15 0.43 -16.83
N SER A 128 -14.57 -0.38 -15.85
CA SER A 128 -15.20 -1.67 -16.11
C SER A 128 -16.52 -1.54 -16.86
N GLU A 129 -17.36 -0.54 -16.54
CA GLU A 129 -18.60 -0.24 -17.27
C GLU A 129 -18.34 0.14 -18.73
N MET A 130 -17.20 0.75 -19.01
CA MET A 130 -16.73 1.07 -20.36
C MET A 130 -16.04 -0.11 -21.07
N GLY A 131 -15.93 -1.27 -20.42
CA GLY A 131 -15.29 -2.47 -20.97
C GLY A 131 -13.76 -2.49 -20.86
N PHE A 132 -13.18 -1.64 -20.01
CA PHE A 132 -11.73 -1.55 -19.79
C PHE A 132 -11.31 -2.18 -18.45
N CYS A 133 -10.12 -2.79 -18.44
CA CYS A 133 -9.44 -3.25 -17.22
C CYS A 133 -8.25 -2.31 -16.93
N GLY A 134 -8.21 -1.68 -15.74
CA GLY A 134 -7.08 -0.86 -15.33
C GLY A 134 -5.97 -1.71 -14.71
N LYS A 135 -4.74 -1.56 -15.19
CA LYS A 135 -3.51 -2.08 -14.57
C LYS A 135 -2.58 -0.93 -14.23
N ALA A 136 -1.84 -1.05 -13.14
CA ALA A 136 -0.83 -0.08 -12.75
C ALA A 136 0.39 -0.78 -12.16
N ALA A 137 1.56 -0.26 -12.46
CA ALA A 137 2.82 -0.59 -11.82
C ALA A 137 3.39 0.68 -11.17
N VAL A 138 4.02 0.55 -10.01
CA VAL A 138 4.62 1.67 -9.29
C VAL A 138 6.13 1.54 -9.30
N GLU A 139 6.80 2.66 -9.55
CA GLU A 139 8.26 2.78 -9.43
C GLU A 139 8.54 3.65 -8.21
N ILE A 140 9.20 3.06 -7.21
CA ILE A 140 9.52 3.75 -5.96
C ILE A 140 10.99 4.15 -6.01
N GLU A 141 11.25 5.41 -6.31
CA GLU A 141 12.59 5.98 -6.24
C GLU A 141 12.88 6.44 -4.81
N ALA A 142 14.02 6.01 -4.27
CA ALA A 142 14.45 6.38 -2.93
C ALA A 142 15.95 6.67 -2.91
N THR A 143 16.34 7.61 -2.04
CA THR A 143 17.75 7.80 -1.65
C THR A 143 17.95 7.18 -0.29
N VAL A 144 19.00 6.39 -0.15
CA VAL A 144 19.36 5.73 1.11
C VAL A 144 20.63 6.36 1.64
N PHE A 145 20.72 6.53 2.95
CA PHE A 145 21.81 7.20 3.63
C PHE A 145 22.51 6.25 4.61
N GLU A 146 23.75 6.56 4.97
CA GLU A 146 24.55 5.78 5.92
C GLU A 146 24.08 5.99 7.37
N GLU A 147 23.49 7.15 7.68
CA GLU A 147 22.99 7.46 9.02
C GLU A 147 21.82 6.58 9.44
N SER A 148 21.80 6.20 10.72
CA SER A 148 20.59 5.69 11.35
C SER A 148 19.51 6.77 11.42
N ILE A 149 18.24 6.37 11.56
CA ILE A 149 17.14 7.33 11.69
C ILE A 149 17.31 8.27 12.89
N ASP A 150 17.93 7.81 13.98
CA ASP A 150 18.15 8.62 15.17
C ASP A 150 19.28 9.63 14.97
N GLN A 151 20.34 9.25 14.25
CA GLN A 151 21.40 10.19 13.84
C GLN A 151 20.85 11.25 12.90
N ALA A 152 20.09 10.84 11.88
CA ALA A 152 19.45 11.76 10.93
C ALA A 152 18.52 12.74 11.66
N ARG A 153 17.69 12.27 12.60
CA ARG A 153 16.83 13.14 13.43
C ARG A 153 17.63 14.12 14.27
N ALA A 154 18.70 13.66 14.94
CA ALA A 154 19.54 14.52 15.77
C ALA A 154 20.19 15.66 14.97
N GLN A 155 20.45 15.44 13.67
CA GLN A 155 20.97 16.43 12.74
C GLN A 155 19.87 17.25 12.03
N GLY A 156 18.60 16.98 12.33
CA GLY A 156 17.46 17.61 11.65
C GLY A 156 17.38 17.25 10.16
N PHE A 157 17.83 16.05 9.79
CA PHE A 157 17.89 15.53 8.41
C PHE A 157 18.76 16.39 7.48
N LYS A 158 19.80 17.02 8.04
CA LYS A 158 20.76 17.83 7.29
C LYS A 158 22.10 17.12 7.21
N VAL A 159 22.80 17.29 6.09
CA VAL A 159 24.17 16.77 5.88
C VAL A 159 24.23 15.25 6.03
N LEU A 160 23.37 14.54 5.27
CA LEU A 160 23.33 13.08 5.23
C LEU A 160 24.28 12.53 4.16
N HIS A 161 24.86 11.35 4.40
CA HIS A 161 25.81 10.72 3.49
C HIS A 161 25.13 9.62 2.66
N PRO A 162 25.03 9.75 1.32
CA PRO A 162 24.37 8.74 0.50
C PRO A 162 25.06 7.37 0.56
N LEU A 163 24.29 6.33 0.85
CA LEU A 163 24.77 4.95 0.86
C LEU A 163 25.22 4.56 -0.55
N GLY A 164 26.42 3.99 -0.66
CA GLY A 164 26.98 3.63 -1.96
C GLY A 164 27.82 4.73 -2.63
N GLY A 165 28.08 5.83 -1.92
CA GLY A 165 29.01 6.89 -2.33
C GLY A 165 28.36 8.03 -3.12
N THR A 166 29.14 9.08 -3.36
CA THR A 166 28.65 10.41 -3.79
C THR A 166 28.50 10.59 -5.31
N HIS A 167 28.80 9.57 -6.10
CA HIS A 167 28.70 9.67 -7.56
C HIS A 167 27.23 9.71 -8.01
N GLY A 168 26.84 10.70 -8.81
CA GLY A 168 25.46 10.92 -9.26
C GLY A 168 25.07 10.22 -10.57
N GLY A 169 25.81 9.19 -10.99
CA GLY A 169 25.56 8.51 -12.26
C GLY A 169 24.35 7.56 -12.21
N ILE A 170 23.54 7.58 -13.27
CA ILE A 170 22.46 6.61 -13.51
C ILE A 170 23.08 5.25 -13.90
N TYR A 171 22.52 4.14 -13.42
CA TYR A 171 22.99 2.77 -13.67
C TYR A 171 24.45 2.47 -13.24
N VAL A 172 24.99 3.20 -12.27
CA VAL A 172 26.32 2.91 -11.73
C VAL A 172 26.25 1.69 -10.81
N LEU A 173 26.79 0.56 -11.28
CA LEU A 173 26.84 -0.70 -10.52
C LEU A 173 28.02 -0.77 -9.54
N SER A 174 29.07 0.03 -9.77
CA SER A 174 30.26 0.08 -8.91
C SER A 174 30.02 0.92 -7.64
N ARG A 175 29.11 0.45 -6.78
CA ARG A 175 28.75 1.07 -5.49
C ARG A 175 29.42 0.34 -4.32
N SER A 176 29.26 0.87 -3.10
CA SER A 176 29.78 0.22 -1.90
C SER A 176 29.13 -1.16 -1.68
N ARG A 177 29.82 -2.03 -0.94
CA ARG A 177 29.30 -3.35 -0.55
C ARG A 177 27.97 -3.26 0.21
N ASP A 178 27.80 -2.24 1.04
CA ASP A 178 26.60 -2.05 1.85
C ASP A 178 25.39 -1.72 0.97
N PHE A 179 25.59 -0.97 -0.12
CA PHE A 179 24.55 -0.72 -1.12
C PHE A 179 24.12 -2.01 -1.82
N THR A 180 25.07 -2.86 -2.22
CA THR A 180 24.74 -4.18 -2.80
C THR A 180 23.99 -5.07 -1.80
N THR A 181 24.43 -5.10 -0.55
CA THR A 181 23.80 -5.89 0.52
C THR A 181 22.35 -5.46 0.75
N LEU A 182 22.07 -4.16 0.68
CA LEU A 182 20.72 -3.62 0.77
C LEU A 182 19.85 -4.10 -0.41
N LEU A 183 20.36 -3.99 -1.65
CA LEU A 183 19.61 -4.41 -2.83
C LEU A 183 19.29 -5.91 -2.81
N ASP A 184 20.25 -6.74 -2.39
CA ASP A 184 20.04 -8.20 -2.25
C ASP A 184 18.96 -8.51 -1.22
N ALA A 185 18.99 -7.84 -0.05
CA ALA A 185 17.98 -8.00 0.99
C ALA A 185 16.60 -7.52 0.54
N MET A 186 16.53 -6.43 -0.23
CA MET A 186 15.28 -5.92 -0.79
C MET A 186 14.70 -6.91 -1.80
N ALA A 187 15.50 -7.44 -2.72
CA ALA A 187 15.07 -8.43 -3.71
C ALA A 187 14.52 -9.68 -3.03
N ALA A 188 15.25 -10.24 -2.06
CA ALA A 188 14.81 -11.43 -1.32
C ALA A 188 13.46 -11.21 -0.61
N ARG A 189 13.26 -10.06 0.05
CA ARG A 189 12.00 -9.74 0.75
C ARG A 189 10.82 -9.56 -0.20
N MET A 190 11.06 -9.02 -1.39
CA MET A 190 10.01 -8.85 -2.39
C MET A 190 9.61 -10.21 -2.99
N ASP A 191 10.59 -11.09 -3.25
CA ASP A 191 10.34 -12.47 -3.66
C ASP A 191 9.53 -13.24 -2.59
N GLU A 192 9.88 -13.10 -1.31
CA GLU A 192 9.11 -13.66 -0.18
C GLU A 192 7.66 -13.14 -0.15
N ALA A 193 7.45 -11.88 -0.54
CA ALA A 193 6.12 -11.27 -0.64
C ALA A 193 5.37 -11.66 -1.93
N GLY A 194 5.99 -12.45 -2.83
CA GLY A 194 5.42 -12.82 -4.13
C GLY A 194 5.36 -11.66 -5.12
N ILE A 195 6.16 -10.61 -4.88
CA ILE A 195 6.31 -9.46 -5.77
C ILE A 195 7.58 -9.71 -6.57
N GLU A 196 7.42 -10.08 -7.84
CA GLU A 196 8.58 -10.14 -8.74
C GLU A 196 9.13 -8.70 -8.88
N VAL A 197 10.45 -8.54 -8.76
CA VAL A 197 11.09 -7.23 -8.89
C VAL A 197 11.92 -7.25 -10.14
N THR A 198 11.70 -6.27 -11.01
CA THR A 198 12.70 -5.91 -12.01
C THR A 198 13.43 -4.69 -11.45
N PRO A 199 14.63 -4.85 -10.85
CA PRO A 199 15.38 -3.71 -10.33
C PRO A 199 15.93 -2.91 -11.51
N VAL A 200 15.10 -2.01 -12.04
CA VAL A 200 15.47 -1.05 -13.07
C VAL A 200 15.23 0.33 -12.47
N VAL A 201 16.27 1.16 -12.50
CA VAL A 201 16.12 2.60 -12.30
C VAL A 201 15.51 3.14 -13.59
N TRP A 202 14.31 3.75 -13.55
CA TRP A 202 13.40 4.14 -14.67
C TRP A 202 12.66 2.98 -15.38
N THR A 203 11.35 3.03 -15.69
CA THR A 203 10.52 4.03 -16.42
C THR A 203 8.98 3.76 -16.39
N HIS A 204 8.15 4.82 -16.18
CA HIS A 204 6.71 5.03 -16.53
C HIS A 204 5.58 4.20 -15.85
N LEU A 205 4.56 4.92 -15.31
CA LEU A 205 3.22 4.37 -15.06
C LEU A 205 2.58 3.98 -16.40
N THR A 206 2.56 2.68 -16.69
CA THR A 206 1.84 2.15 -17.84
C THR A 206 0.45 1.73 -17.38
N MET A 207 -0.58 2.44 -17.83
CA MET A 207 -1.96 1.99 -17.66
C MET A 207 -2.36 1.19 -18.90
N ASP A 208 -2.15 -0.13 -18.85
CA ASP A 208 -2.61 -1.02 -19.91
C ASP A 208 -4.12 -1.22 -19.77
N LEU A 209 -4.87 -0.71 -20.75
CA LEU A 209 -6.29 -0.97 -20.92
C LEU A 209 -6.45 -2.21 -21.81
N ASP A 210 -6.50 -3.39 -21.18
CA ASP A 210 -6.83 -4.62 -21.92
C ASP A 210 -8.33 -4.59 -22.30
N GLY A 211 -8.64 -5.03 -23.53
CA GLY A 211 -10.00 -5.12 -24.05
C GLY A 211 -10.90 -6.10 -23.28
N PRO A 212 -12.22 -6.11 -23.56
CA PRO A 212 -13.20 -6.81 -22.74
C PRO A 212 -12.91 -8.31 -22.60
N GLY A 213 -12.81 -8.79 -21.36
CA GLY A 213 -12.74 -10.22 -21.02
C GLY A 213 -11.37 -10.80 -20.59
N ARG A 214 -10.32 -9.98 -20.43
CA ARG A 214 -8.98 -10.46 -19.97
C ARG A 214 -8.45 -9.80 -18.70
N CYS A 215 -9.27 -9.62 -17.66
CA CYS A 215 -8.70 -9.38 -16.33
C CYS A 215 -8.26 -10.71 -15.71
N ARG A 216 -7.03 -11.16 -15.99
CA ARG A 216 -6.33 -12.14 -15.15
C ARG A 216 -5.21 -11.41 -14.43
N SER A 217 -5.30 -11.34 -13.10
CA SER A 217 -4.29 -10.76 -12.22
C SER A 217 -3.08 -11.70 -12.16
N THR A 218 -2.22 -11.63 -13.17
CA THR A 218 -0.82 -11.96 -12.96
C THR A 218 -0.07 -10.64 -13.00
N TRP A 219 0.69 -10.37 -11.94
CA TRP A 219 1.76 -9.38 -12.01
C TRP A 219 2.63 -9.83 -13.19
N GLN A 220 2.66 -9.02 -14.24
CA GLN A 220 3.49 -9.27 -15.39
C GLN A 220 4.44 -8.08 -15.41
N GLY A 221 5.71 -8.33 -15.11
CA GLY A 221 6.76 -7.36 -15.38
C GLY A 221 6.69 -6.90 -16.84
N PRO A 222 7.40 -5.80 -17.20
CA PRO A 222 7.35 -5.26 -18.55
C PRO A 222 7.63 -6.35 -19.58
N ARG A 223 6.62 -6.70 -20.39
CA ARG A 223 6.79 -7.64 -21.49
C ARG A 223 7.75 -6.99 -22.48
N SER A 224 8.94 -7.56 -22.64
CA SER A 224 9.72 -7.31 -23.84
C SER A 224 8.92 -7.83 -25.03
N THR A 225 8.35 -6.92 -25.82
CA THR A 225 7.76 -7.28 -27.11
C THR A 225 8.89 -7.69 -28.04
N VAL A 226 9.32 -8.95 -27.97
CA VAL A 226 10.01 -9.59 -29.09
C VAL A 226 8.95 -9.85 -30.15
N ARG A 227 8.81 -8.92 -31.10
CA ARG A 227 8.16 -9.22 -32.37
C ARG A 227 9.03 -10.28 -33.05
N SER A 228 8.52 -11.50 -33.19
CA SER A 228 9.09 -12.45 -34.12
C SER A 228 8.91 -11.87 -35.52
N SER A 229 10.00 -11.38 -36.11
CA SER A 229 10.08 -11.17 -37.55
C SER A 229 10.01 -12.55 -38.20
N GLY A 230 8.83 -12.90 -38.73
CA GLY A 230 8.72 -14.03 -39.64
C GLY A 230 9.59 -13.81 -40.88
N PRO A 231 10.13 -14.88 -41.49
CA PRO A 231 11.04 -14.75 -42.61
C PRO A 231 10.32 -14.16 -43.82
N THR A 232 10.87 -13.08 -44.35
CA THR A 232 10.57 -12.63 -45.71
C THR A 232 11.22 -13.58 -46.72
N ARG A 233 10.35 -14.26 -47.47
CA ARG A 233 10.56 -15.14 -48.64
C ARG A 233 11.07 -16.54 -48.37
#